data_AF-A0A348HC67-F1
#
_entry.id   AF-A0A348HC67-F1
#
_cell.length_a   1.000
_cell.length_b   1.000
_cell.length_c   1.000
_cell.angle_alpha   90.00
_cell.angle_beta   90.00
_cell.angle_gamma   90.00
#
_symmetry.space_group_name_H-M   'P 1'
#
loop_
_entity.id
_entity.type
_entity.pdbx_description
1 polymer ?
#
loop_
_entity_poly.entity_id
_entity_poly.type
_entity_poly.pdbx_seq_one_letter_code
_entity_poly.pdbx_strand_id
1 'polypeptide(L)'
;MQMASSRAAHAYQVTGFHADIHPAFRQRLLAMGLLPGATFRVIRTAPLGDPVEIETRRSRLALRRKDLQLLLFREHDAHAATREAATPSHALSNSTQLT
;
A
#
# COMPACT_ATOMS: atom_id res chain seq x y z
N MET A 1 -11.53 -25.57 -19.47
CA MET A 1 -11.48 -24.17 -19.95
C MET A 1 -10.38 -23.46 -19.18
N GLN A 2 -9.49 -22.78 -19.89
CA GLN A 2 -8.11 -22.53 -19.52
C GLN A 2 -7.83 -21.02 -19.40
N MET A 3 -6.91 -20.65 -18.47
CA MET A 3 -6.08 -19.43 -18.39
C MET A 3 -6.75 -18.14 -17.89
N ALA A 4 -6.29 -17.63 -16.75
CA ALA A 4 -5.24 -16.60 -16.60
C ALA A 4 -5.87 -15.20 -16.61
N SER A 5 -5.60 -14.33 -15.65
CA SER A 5 -4.27 -13.84 -15.38
C SER A 5 -4.32 -13.11 -14.05
N SER A 6 -3.59 -13.59 -13.05
CA SER A 6 -3.26 -12.78 -11.88
C SER A 6 -2.32 -11.67 -12.36
N ARG A 7 -2.90 -10.61 -12.96
CA ARG A 7 -2.15 -9.43 -13.37
C ARG A 7 -1.58 -8.84 -12.10
N ALA A 8 -0.26 -8.93 -11.97
CA ALA A 8 0.48 -8.44 -10.83
C ALA A 8 -0.02 -7.05 -10.45
N ALA A 9 -0.50 -6.89 -9.22
CA ALA A 9 -0.81 -5.58 -8.70
C ALA A 9 0.53 -4.83 -8.60
N HIS A 10 0.79 -3.92 -9.56
CA HIS A 10 1.99 -3.10 -9.57
C HIS A 10 2.10 -2.39 -8.22
N ALA A 11 3.15 -2.73 -7.47
CA ALA A 11 3.47 -2.07 -6.22
C ALA A 11 4.51 -1.00 -6.49
N TYR A 12 4.40 0.10 -5.77
CA TYR A 12 5.29 1.24 -5.86
C TYR A 12 5.86 1.53 -4.48
N GLN A 13 7.13 1.92 -4.43
CA GLN A 13 7.78 2.34 -3.21
C GLN A 13 8.11 3.83 -3.29
N VAL A 14 7.66 4.61 -2.31
CA VAL A 14 8.05 6.02 -2.15
C VAL A 14 9.54 6.07 -1.86
N THR A 15 10.32 6.77 -2.68
CA THR A 15 11.76 6.98 -2.46
C THR A 15 12.04 8.34 -1.83
N GLY A 16 11.17 9.32 -2.05
CA GLY A 16 11.34 10.66 -1.52
C GLY A 16 10.28 11.64 -2.04
N PHE A 17 10.59 12.93 -1.95
CA PHE A 17 9.76 14.03 -2.41
C PHE A 17 10.56 14.90 -3.38
N HIS A 18 9.88 15.58 -4.30
CA HIS A 18 10.52 16.57 -5.17
C HIS A 18 11.12 17.72 -4.36
N ALA A 19 12.21 18.32 -4.84
CA ALA A 19 12.85 19.45 -4.18
C ALA A 19 11.94 20.70 -4.17
N ASP A 20 11.06 20.83 -5.16
CA ASP A 20 10.12 21.95 -5.33
C ASP A 20 8.89 21.86 -4.42
N ILE A 21 8.82 20.85 -3.56
CA ILE A 21 7.69 20.65 -2.66
C ILE A 21 7.66 21.71 -1.57
N HIS A 22 6.47 22.29 -1.34
CA HIS A 22 6.30 23.27 -0.26
C HIS A 22 6.54 22.60 1.12
N PRO A 23 7.31 23.21 2.04
CA PRO A 23 7.64 22.60 3.34
C PRO A 23 6.42 22.17 4.17
N ALA A 24 5.36 22.99 4.16
CA ALA A 24 4.10 22.68 4.83
C ALA A 24 3.40 21.45 4.22
N PHE A 25 3.51 21.27 2.90
CA PHE A 25 2.90 20.13 2.22
C PHE A 25 3.69 18.85 2.48
N ARG A 26 5.02 18.92 2.53
CA ARG A 26 5.89 17.83 2.98
C ARG A 26 5.53 17.36 4.39
N GLN A 27 5.37 18.28 5.34
CA GLN A 27 4.94 17.93 6.71
C GLN A 27 3.57 17.25 6.73
N ARG A 28 2.63 17.72 5.90
CA ARG A 28 1.30 17.10 5.79
C ARG A 28 1.37 15.68 5.22
N LEU A 29 2.20 15.43 4.20
CA LEU A 29 2.41 14.08 3.66
C LEU A 29 3.02 13.14 4.71
N LEU A 30 4.01 13.62 5.46
CA LEU A 30 4.61 12.87 6.56
C LEU A 30 3.58 12.56 7.66
N ALA A 31 2.73 13.54 8.02
CA ALA A 31 1.65 13.36 8.98
C ALA A 31 0.57 12.37 8.51
N MET A 32 0.33 12.26 7.19
CA MET A 32 -0.57 11.27 6.59
C MET A 32 0.05 9.86 6.48
N GLY A 33 1.31 9.68 6.87
CA GLY A 33 1.98 8.38 6.82
C GLY A 33 2.63 8.04 5.47
N LEU A 34 2.73 9.00 4.56
CA LEU A 34 3.52 8.88 3.33
C LEU A 34 4.97 9.23 3.63
N LEU A 35 5.69 8.28 4.23
CA LEU A 35 7.12 8.39 4.47
C LEU A 35 7.94 7.78 3.33
N PRO A 36 9.17 8.27 3.07
CA PRO A 36 10.14 7.57 2.24
C PRO A 36 10.33 6.14 2.72
N GLY A 37 10.23 5.18 1.81
CA GLY A 37 10.26 3.74 2.07
C GLY A 37 8.88 3.08 2.08
N ALA A 38 7.78 3.84 2.15
CA ALA A 38 6.42 3.30 2.15
C ALA A 38 6.09 2.61 0.81
N THR A 39 5.57 1.38 0.88
CA THR A 39 5.09 0.64 -0.30
C THR A 39 3.57 0.73 -0.39
N PHE A 40 3.07 1.06 -1.57
CA PHE A 40 1.65 1.16 -1.88
C PHE A 40 1.32 0.49 -3.21
N ARG A 41 0.06 0.11 -3.40
CA ARG A 41 -0.47 -0.46 -4.65
C ARG A 41 -1.56 0.44 -5.18
N VAL A 42 -1.59 0.63 -6.50
CA VAL A 42 -2.66 1.40 -7.12
C VAL A 42 -3.88 0.48 -7.28
N ILE A 43 -4.98 0.82 -6.60
CA ILE A 43 -6.22 0.05 -6.67
C ILE A 43 -7.02 0.46 -7.89
N ARG A 44 -7.22 1.77 -8.05
CA ARG A 44 -7.90 2.36 -9.19
C ARG A 44 -7.60 3.85 -9.28
N THR A 45 -7.77 4.37 -10.48
CA THR A 45 -7.78 5.81 -10.69
C THR A 45 -9.22 6.24 -10.96
N ALA A 46 -9.63 7.41 -10.45
CA ALA A 46 -10.93 7.97 -10.79
C ALA A 46 -11.10 8.08 -12.32
N PRO A 47 -12.33 8.03 -12.85
CA PRO A 47 -12.58 8.08 -14.30
C PRO A 47 -12.03 9.34 -14.98
N LEU A 48 -11.86 10.43 -14.23
CA LEU A 48 -11.29 11.69 -14.71
C LEU A 48 -9.76 11.82 -14.47
N GLY A 49 -9.11 10.78 -13.93
CA GLY A 49 -7.67 10.78 -13.64
C GLY A 49 -7.25 11.35 -12.28
N ASP A 50 -8.18 11.88 -11.49
CA ASP A 50 -7.95 12.40 -10.12
C ASP A 50 -9.23 12.19 -9.27
N PRO A 51 -9.12 11.72 -8.01
CA PRO A 51 -7.92 11.24 -7.31
C PRO A 51 -7.55 9.78 -7.67
N VAL A 52 -6.33 9.36 -7.31
CA VAL A 52 -5.84 7.98 -7.43
C VAL A 52 -6.02 7.27 -6.09
N GLU A 53 -6.76 6.17 -6.08
CA GLU A 53 -6.87 5.30 -4.90
C GLU A 53 -5.68 4.35 -4.82
N ILE A 54 -4.95 4.47 -3.71
CA ILE A 54 -3.84 3.60 -3.36
C ILE A 54 -4.13 2.83 -2.09
N GLU A 55 -3.63 1.61 -2.02
CA GLU A 55 -3.67 0.76 -0.84
C GLU A 55 -2.27 0.56 -0.31
N THR A 56 -2.08 0.94 0.94
CA THR A 56 -0.85 0.68 1.69
C THR A 56 -1.04 -0.55 2.58
N ARG A 57 0.02 -1.03 3.22
CA ARG A 57 -0.07 -2.14 4.19
C ARG A 57 -0.99 -1.86 5.38
N ARG A 58 -1.26 -0.58 5.71
CA ARG A 58 -2.01 -0.20 6.92
C ARG A 58 -3.37 0.42 6.63
N SER A 59 -3.58 1.02 5.46
CA SER A 59 -4.84 1.71 5.10
C SER A 59 -4.93 1.99 3.59
N ARG A 60 -6.16 2.19 3.11
CA ARG A 60 -6.45 2.68 1.76
C ARG A 60 -6.64 4.20 1.79
N LEU A 61 -5.94 4.89 0.90
CA LEU A 61 -5.90 6.36 0.84
C LEU A 61 -6.11 6.80 -0.61
N ALA A 62 -6.84 7.89 -0.80
CA ALA A 62 -6.95 8.53 -2.10
C ALA A 62 -6.01 9.73 -2.15
N LEU A 63 -5.04 9.71 -3.06
CA LEU A 63 -4.12 10.81 -3.29
C LEU A 63 -4.53 11.60 -4.52
N ARG A 64 -4.40 12.93 -4.44
CA ARG A 64 -4.61 13.75 -5.63
C ARG A 64 -3.43 13.59 -6.58
N ARG A 65 -3.70 13.75 -7.87
CA ARG A 65 -2.69 13.76 -8.93
C ARG A 65 -1.64 14.85 -8.70
N LYS A 66 -2.03 15.98 -8.10
CA LYS A 66 -1.09 17.06 -7.73
C LYS A 66 -0.10 16.60 -6.66
N ASP A 67 -0.57 15.82 -5.70
CA ASP A 67 0.24 15.29 -4.61
C ASP A 67 1.20 14.20 -5.11
N LEU A 68 0.70 13.32 -5.99
CA LEU A 68 1.48 12.27 -6.65
C LEU A 68 2.60 12.84 -7.53
N GLN A 69 2.39 13.96 -8.21
CA GLN A 69 3.44 14.62 -9.01
C GLN A 69 4.61 15.15 -8.17
N LEU A 70 4.38 15.40 -6.88
CA LEU A 70 5.39 15.89 -5.94
C LEU A 70 6.11 14.74 -5.20
N LEU A 71 5.64 13.51 -5.38
CA LEU A 71 6.17 12.30 -4.76
C LEU A 71 7.10 11.56 -5.74
N LEU A 72 8.27 11.19 -5.27
CA LEU A 72 9.17 10.30 -6.00
C LEU A 72 8.87 8.88 -5.56
N PHE A 73 8.53 8.02 -6.53
CA PHE A 73 8.29 6.60 -6.30
C PHE A 73 8.93 5.77 -7.41
N ARG A 74 9.30 4.55 -7.07
CA ARG A 74 9.82 3.55 -8.01
C ARG A 74 8.89 2.35 -8.05
N GLU A 75 8.79 1.71 -9.20
CA GLU A 75 8.15 0.41 -9.29
C GLU A 75 8.91 -0.59 -8.42
N HIS A 76 8.15 -1.34 -7.64
CA HIS A 76 8.65 -2.40 -6.79
C HIS A 76 7.96 -3.68 -7.21
N ASP A 77 8.70 -4.56 -7.88
CA ASP A 77 8.17 -5.84 -8.35
C ASP A 77 7.77 -6.69 -7.13
N ALA A 78 6.46 -6.72 -6.84
CA ALA A 78 5.92 -7.46 -5.70
C ALA A 78 5.69 -8.93 -6.10
N HIS A 79 6.71 -9.60 -6.65
CA HIS A 79 6.62 -11.01 -7.02
C HIS A 79 7.11 -11.98 -5.93
N ALA A 80 7.47 -11.47 -4.75
CA ALA A 80 7.85 -12.30 -3.61
C ALA A 80 7.11 -11.87 -2.34
N ALA A 81 6.56 -12.85 -1.62
CA ALA A 81 5.92 -12.75 -0.30
C ALA A 81 4.42 -12.37 -0.25
N THR A 82 3.56 -13.27 -0.73
CA THR A 82 2.33 -13.62 -0.01
C THR A 82 2.10 -15.13 -0.10
N ARG A 83 3.01 -15.88 0.51
CA ARG A 83 2.64 -17.06 1.30
C ARG A 83 2.97 -16.65 2.74
N GLU A 84 2.07 -16.96 3.67
CA GLU A 84 2.25 -16.87 5.13
C GLU A 84 1.95 -15.52 5.80
N ALA A 85 0.72 -15.37 6.30
CA ALA A 85 0.39 -15.00 7.68
C ALA A 85 -1.12 -14.77 7.83
N ALA A 86 -1.89 -15.87 7.80
CA ALA A 86 -3.24 -15.91 8.33
C ALA A 86 -3.36 -17.14 9.23
N THR A 87 -2.60 -17.11 10.32
CA THR A 87 -2.94 -17.90 11.51
C THR A 87 -3.79 -16.97 12.39
N PRO A 88 -5.13 -17.04 12.36
CA PRO A 88 -5.88 -16.57 13.51
C PRO A 88 -5.63 -17.57 14.63
N SER A 89 -4.74 -17.16 15.54
CA SER A 89 -4.62 -17.69 16.89
C SER A 89 -6.00 -17.72 17.54
N HIS A 90 -6.65 -18.88 17.51
CA HIS A 90 -7.80 -19.21 18.34
C HIS A 90 -7.64 -20.65 18.87
N ALA A 91 -6.55 -20.87 19.61
CA ALA A 91 -6.44 -21.98 20.54
C ALA A 91 -6.60 -21.39 21.96
N LEU A 92 -7.86 -21.10 22.32
CA LEU A 92 -8.27 -20.94 23.71
C LEU A 92 -8.90 -22.27 24.14
N SER A 93 -8.34 -22.83 25.23
CA SER A 93 -8.91 -23.72 26.25
C SER A 93 -10.04 -24.69 25.84
N ASN A 94 -9.98 -25.98 26.18
CA ASN A 94 -9.90 -26.40 27.57
C ASN A 94 -9.47 -27.87 27.72
N SER A 95 -8.46 -28.04 28.59
CA SER A 95 -8.22 -29.12 29.56
C SER A 95 -8.86 -30.49 29.39
N THR A 96 -7.97 -31.47 29.26
CA THR A 96 -7.92 -32.72 30.02
C THR A 96 -8.71 -32.77 31.34
N GLN A 97 -9.60 -33.76 31.49
CA GLN A 97 -9.66 -34.76 32.58
C GLN A 97 -10.85 -35.71 32.29
N LEU A 98 -10.64 -37.02 32.10
CA LEU A 98 -10.37 -38.12 33.06
C LEU A 98 -11.63 -38.67 33.76
N THR A 99 -11.80 -39.99 33.58
CA THR A 99 -12.61 -40.97 34.35
C THR A 99 -14.05 -41.16 33.95
#